data_AF-A0A9X2D7U2-F1
#
_entry.id   AF-A0A9X2D7U2-F1
#
_cell.length_a   1.000
_cell.length_b   1.000
_cell.length_c   1.000
_cell.angle_alpha   90.00
_cell.angle_beta   90.00
_cell.angle_gamma   90.00
#
_symmetry.space_group_name_H-M   'P 1'
#
loop_
_entity.id
_entity.type
_entity.pdbx_description
1 polymer ?
#
loop_
_entity_poly.entity_id
_entity_poly.type
_entity_poly.pdbx_seq_one_letter_code
_entity_poly.pdbx_strand_id
1 'polypeptide(L)'
;MDPFERRERPLLLTPEGKTCSMCGRTGGAGDRMVGGFGVVVCADCVADAHRLVTGGAEPDAADVPWKDRSQAEILETLPRIVAASRQMERFLFTWVAVARQSGISWAHIGRTLGVTRQAAWERFAKRLPDVPAADQDVAEEVVTEQ
;
A
#
# COMPACT_ATOMS: atom_id res chain seq x y z
N MET A 1 -17.73 -11.27 -17.39
CA MET A 1 -17.25 -10.84 -16.07
C MET A 1 -17.22 -9.33 -16.05
N ASP A 2 -17.86 -8.73 -15.05
CA ASP A 2 -18.00 -7.27 -14.92
C ASP A 2 -16.62 -6.64 -14.61
N PRO A 3 -16.19 -5.57 -15.31
CA PRO A 3 -14.99 -4.81 -14.96
C PRO A 3 -14.96 -4.34 -13.49
N PHE A 4 -16.12 -4.13 -12.85
CA PHE A 4 -16.23 -3.78 -11.44
C PHE A 4 -15.97 -4.97 -10.49
N GLU A 5 -16.19 -6.22 -10.93
CA GLU A 5 -15.89 -7.42 -10.13
C GLU A 5 -14.37 -7.66 -9.96
N ARG A 6 -13.53 -7.01 -10.77
CA ARG A 6 -12.06 -7.08 -10.68
C ARG A 6 -11.41 -5.86 -10.00
N ARG A 7 -12.18 -4.83 -9.66
CA ARG A 7 -11.64 -3.74 -8.84
C ARG A 7 -11.57 -4.22 -7.40
N GLU A 8 -10.44 -4.00 -6.73
CA GLU A 8 -10.38 -4.18 -5.29
C GLU A 8 -11.45 -3.30 -4.63
N ARG A 9 -12.52 -3.93 -4.17
CA ARG A 9 -13.63 -3.23 -3.53
C ARG A 9 -13.13 -2.64 -2.22
N PRO A 10 -13.35 -1.34 -1.95
CA PRO A 10 -13.04 -0.77 -0.64
C PRO A 10 -13.74 -1.57 0.46
N LEU A 11 -12.99 -1.92 1.48
CA LEU A 11 -13.50 -2.65 2.64
C LEU A 11 -13.75 -1.67 3.79
N LEU A 12 -14.84 -1.87 4.53
CA LEU A 12 -15.00 -1.25 5.84
C LEU A 12 -14.00 -1.89 6.80
N LEU A 13 -13.25 -1.05 7.51
CA LEU A 13 -12.20 -1.48 8.42
C LEU A 13 -12.57 -1.16 9.86
N THR A 14 -12.02 -1.93 10.80
CA THR A 14 -11.96 -1.53 12.21
C THR A 14 -11.07 -0.29 12.35
N PRO A 15 -11.57 0.82 12.90
CA PRO A 15 -10.85 2.09 12.94
C PRO A 15 -9.66 2.07 13.90
N GLU A 16 -9.67 1.22 14.93
CA GLU A 16 -8.69 1.22 16.00
C GLU A 16 -7.26 1.01 15.45
N GLY A 17 -6.37 1.96 15.75
CA GLY A 17 -4.97 1.92 15.33
C GLY A 17 -4.74 2.12 13.82
N LYS A 18 -5.77 2.49 13.05
CA LYS A 18 -5.63 2.86 11.64
C LYS A 18 -5.42 4.36 11.51
N THR A 19 -4.56 4.76 10.59
CA THR A 19 -4.33 6.17 10.27
C THR A 19 -4.96 6.49 8.91
N CYS A 20 -5.81 7.52 8.87
CA CYS A 20 -6.34 8.06 7.61
C CYS A 20 -5.18 8.59 6.76
N SER A 21 -5.03 8.08 5.55
CA SER A 21 -3.99 8.46 4.60
C SER A 21 -4.17 9.87 4.01
N MET A 22 -5.37 10.46 4.15
CA MET A 22 -5.67 11.82 3.67
C MET A 22 -5.36 12.88 4.73
N CYS A 23 -5.97 12.78 5.92
CA CYS A 23 -5.82 13.79 6.97
C CYS A 23 -4.82 13.41 8.08
N GLY A 24 -4.31 12.18 8.08
CA GLY A 24 -3.35 11.71 9.08
C GLY A 24 -3.94 11.42 10.46
N ARG A 25 -5.26 11.53 10.65
CA ARG A 25 -5.89 11.23 11.95
C ARG A 25 -5.93 9.74 12.20
N THR A 26 -5.70 9.35 13.45
CA THR A 26 -5.90 7.95 13.89
C THR A 26 -7.38 7.71 14.18
N GLY A 27 -7.90 6.57 13.79
CA GLY A 27 -9.28 6.17 14.05
C GLY A 27 -9.50 5.79 15.50
N GLY A 28 -10.59 6.32 16.07
CA GLY A 28 -11.09 5.98 17.40
C GLY A 28 -12.36 5.14 17.34
N ALA A 29 -12.84 4.74 18.51
CA ALA A 29 -14.09 4.00 18.64
C ALA A 29 -15.26 4.80 18.03
N GLY A 30 -16.03 4.16 17.15
CA GLY A 30 -17.17 4.77 16.46
C GLY A 30 -16.82 5.48 15.14
N ASP A 31 -15.53 5.63 14.80
CA ASP A 31 -15.15 6.12 13.48
C ASP A 31 -15.48 5.10 12.39
N ARG A 32 -15.86 5.62 11.21
CA ARG A 32 -16.00 4.79 10.00
C ARG A 32 -14.81 5.02 9.08
N MET A 33 -14.14 3.93 8.72
CA MET A 33 -12.99 3.95 7.83
C MET A 33 -13.15 2.90 6.72
N VAL A 34 -12.74 3.29 5.52
CA VAL A 34 -12.65 2.40 4.36
C VAL A 34 -11.19 2.21 3.97
N GLY A 35 -10.83 1.09 3.34
CA GLY A 35 -9.49 0.89 2.80
C GLY A 35 -9.40 -0.08 1.63
N GLY A 36 -8.24 -0.06 0.99
CA GLY A 36 -7.88 -0.85 -0.20
C GLY A 36 -6.38 -1.20 -0.15
N PHE A 37 -5.63 -0.96 -1.24
CA PHE A 37 -4.18 -1.13 -1.40
C PHE A 37 -3.28 -0.49 -0.30
N GLY A 38 -3.43 -0.88 0.96
CA GLY A 38 -2.76 -0.33 2.14
C GLY A 38 -3.23 1.06 2.58
N VAL A 39 -4.04 1.73 1.75
CA VAL A 39 -4.64 3.04 2.03
C VAL A 39 -5.86 2.87 2.91
N VAL A 40 -6.02 3.77 3.88
CA VAL A 40 -7.21 3.86 4.74
C VAL A 40 -7.71 5.29 4.73
N VAL A 41 -9.02 5.51 4.60
CA VAL A 41 -9.63 6.83 4.53
C VAL A 41 -10.81 6.90 5.48
N CYS A 42 -10.88 7.95 6.31
CA CYS A 42 -12.02 8.19 7.18
C CYS A 42 -13.24 8.71 6.39
N ALA A 43 -14.43 8.50 6.93
CA ALA A 43 -15.67 8.94 6.28
C ALA A 43 -15.68 10.43 5.92
N ASP A 44 -15.13 11.30 6.79
CA ASP A 44 -15.04 12.74 6.53
C ASP A 44 -14.23 13.04 5.26
N CYS A 45 -13.02 12.46 5.13
CA CYS A 45 -12.19 12.64 3.94
C CYS A 45 -12.80 12.00 2.68
N VAL A 46 -13.59 10.93 2.81
CA VAL A 46 -14.35 10.40 1.66
C VAL A 46 -15.41 11.40 1.21
N ALA A 47 -16.14 12.02 2.15
CA ALA A 47 -17.15 13.02 1.84
C ALA A 47 -16.53 14.28 1.21
N ASP A 48 -15.40 14.74 1.73
CA ASP A 48 -14.66 15.89 1.19
C ASP A 48 -14.12 15.60 -0.22
N ALA A 49 -13.47 14.44 -0.41
CA ALA A 49 -12.97 14.03 -1.71
C ALA A 49 -14.09 13.87 -2.73
N HIS A 50 -15.24 13.31 -2.33
CA HIS A 50 -16.40 13.21 -3.20
C HIS A 50 -16.87 14.58 -3.67
N ARG A 51 -17.04 15.54 -2.74
CA ARG A 51 -17.45 16.92 -3.07
C ARG A 51 -16.48 17.58 -4.04
N LEU A 52 -15.16 17.41 -3.85
CA LEU A 52 -14.15 17.96 -4.75
C LEU A 52 -14.25 17.35 -6.16
N VAL A 53 -14.33 16.01 -6.25
CA VAL A 53 -14.37 15.30 -7.53
C VAL A 53 -15.66 15.57 -8.31
N THR A 54 -16.80 15.75 -7.63
CA THR A 54 -18.08 16.03 -8.29
C THR A 54 -18.38 17.52 -8.44
N GLY A 55 -17.59 18.39 -7.81
CA GLY A 55 -17.86 19.83 -7.73
C GLY A 55 -17.51 20.62 -8.99
N GLY A 56 -16.83 20.01 -9.97
CA GLY A 56 -16.46 20.67 -11.23
C GLY A 56 -15.39 21.75 -11.10
N ALA A 57 -14.73 21.85 -9.94
CA ALA A 57 -13.57 22.72 -9.76
C ALA A 57 -12.39 22.18 -10.58
N GLU A 58 -11.73 23.08 -11.31
CA GLU A 58 -10.48 22.73 -12.00
C GLU A 58 -9.32 22.64 -11.01
N PRO A 59 -8.38 21.69 -11.18
CA PRO A 59 -7.20 21.60 -10.33
C PRO A 59 -6.35 22.88 -10.42
N ASP A 60 -6.08 23.50 -9.28
CA ASP A 60 -5.11 24.60 -9.18
C ASP A 60 -3.73 24.02 -8.84
N ALA A 61 -2.79 24.08 -9.79
CA ALA A 61 -1.43 23.59 -9.59
C ALA A 61 -0.65 24.36 -8.50
N ALA A 62 -1.09 25.57 -8.14
CA ALA A 62 -0.52 26.35 -7.05
C ALA A 62 -1.13 25.98 -5.68
N ASP A 63 -2.21 25.19 -5.64
CA ASP A 63 -2.85 24.72 -4.42
C ASP A 63 -2.20 23.43 -3.93
N VAL A 64 -1.06 23.60 -3.25
CA VAL A 64 -0.29 22.49 -2.68
C VAL A 64 -0.52 22.36 -1.16
N PRO A 65 -0.53 21.14 -0.59
CA PRO A 65 -0.88 20.94 0.83
C PRO A 65 0.01 21.66 1.85
N TRP A 66 1.23 22.05 1.46
CA TRP A 66 2.21 22.74 2.29
C TRP A 66 2.22 24.27 2.09
N LYS A 67 1.34 24.80 1.23
CA LYS A 67 1.19 26.24 1.03
C LYS A 67 0.83 26.92 2.35
N ASP A 68 1.47 28.05 2.62
CA ASP A 68 1.27 28.91 3.80
C ASP A 68 1.49 28.25 5.17
N ARG A 69 2.08 27.04 5.21
CA ARG A 69 2.44 26.37 6.47
C ARG A 69 3.77 26.89 7.01
N SER A 70 3.84 27.09 8.31
CA SER A 70 5.08 27.30 9.04
C SER A 70 5.97 26.05 9.05
N GLN A 71 7.27 26.24 9.29
CA GLN A 71 8.21 25.12 9.45
C GLN A 71 7.77 24.17 10.58
N ALA A 72 7.22 24.70 11.67
CA ALA A 72 6.71 23.90 12.78
C ALA A 72 5.55 22.99 12.33
N GLU A 73 4.55 23.55 11.63
CA GLU A 73 3.42 22.77 11.12
C GLU A 73 3.84 21.70 10.10
N ILE A 74 4.85 21.97 9.28
CA ILE A 74 5.43 20.98 8.37
C ILE A 74 6.03 19.83 9.18
N LEU A 75 6.86 20.13 10.18
CA LEU A 75 7.51 19.12 11.02
C LEU A 75 6.48 18.29 11.81
N GLU A 76 5.42 18.91 12.32
CA GLU A 76 4.31 18.23 13.01
C GLU A 76 3.51 17.29 12.09
N THR A 77 3.56 17.51 10.78
CA THR A 77 2.88 16.67 9.79
C THR A 77 3.65 15.37 9.52
N LEU A 78 5.00 15.38 9.61
CA LEU A 78 5.85 14.25 9.25
C LEU A 78 5.49 12.93 9.98
N PRO A 79 5.24 12.90 11.31
CA PRO A 79 4.88 11.67 11.99
C PRO A 79 3.58 11.04 11.46
N ARG A 80 2.63 11.85 11.02
CA ARG A 80 1.34 11.38 10.47
C ARG A 80 1.54 10.72 9.10
N ILE A 81 2.39 11.31 8.25
CA ILE A 81 2.78 10.72 6.96
C ILE A 81 3.51 9.39 7.19
N VAL A 82 4.45 9.34 8.14
CA VAL A 82 5.16 8.11 8.50
C VAL A 82 4.20 7.02 8.97
N ALA A 83 3.20 7.36 9.79
CA ALA A 83 2.20 6.40 10.25
C ALA A 83 1.37 5.81 9.10
N ALA A 84 0.89 6.66 8.18
CA ALA A 84 0.16 6.23 6.98
C ALA A 84 1.05 5.37 6.05
N SER A 85 2.31 5.77 5.83
CA SER A 85 3.27 5.01 5.01
C SER A 85 3.55 3.61 5.59
N ARG A 86 3.77 3.51 6.91
CA ARG A 86 3.96 2.22 7.59
C ARG A 86 2.75 1.31 7.45
N GLN A 87 1.53 1.86 7.42
CA GLN A 87 0.32 1.07 7.19
C GLN A 87 0.28 0.49 5.78
N MET A 88 0.61 1.30 4.78
CA MET A 88 0.73 0.84 3.40
C MET A 88 1.82 -0.23 3.26
N GLU A 89 2.97 -0.04 3.91
CA GLU A 89 4.04 -1.04 3.90
C GLU A 89 3.60 -2.35 4.54
N ARG A 90 2.92 -2.34 5.69
CA ARG A 90 2.37 -3.57 6.30
C ARG A 90 1.46 -4.35 5.35
N PHE A 91 0.67 -3.64 4.54
CA PHE A 91 -0.18 -4.28 3.53
C PHE A 91 0.65 -4.95 2.44
N LEU A 92 1.71 -4.29 1.93
CA LEU A 92 2.64 -4.91 0.98
C LEU A 92 3.28 -6.17 1.56
N PHE A 93 3.75 -6.13 2.81
CA PHE A 93 4.29 -7.32 3.50
C PHE A 93 3.26 -8.46 3.56
N THR A 94 1.98 -8.14 3.80
CA THR A 94 0.90 -9.13 3.81
C THR A 94 0.73 -9.78 2.44
N TRP A 95 0.75 -9.00 1.36
CA TRP A 95 0.63 -9.55 0.01
C TRP A 95 1.84 -10.36 -0.43
N VAL A 96 3.05 -9.94 -0.05
CA VAL A 96 4.25 -10.77 -0.27
C VAL A 96 4.15 -12.08 0.51
N ALA A 97 3.59 -12.05 1.73
CA ALA A 97 3.31 -13.27 2.50
C ALA A 97 2.36 -14.22 1.75
N VAL A 98 1.27 -13.68 1.21
CA VAL A 98 0.28 -14.44 0.42
C VAL A 98 0.96 -15.02 -0.84
N ALA A 99 1.74 -14.21 -1.56
CA ALA A 99 2.49 -14.68 -2.73
C ALA A 99 3.44 -15.85 -2.39
N ARG A 100 4.15 -15.75 -1.26
CA ARG A 100 5.04 -16.81 -0.77
C ARG A 100 4.29 -18.07 -0.36
N GLN A 101 3.14 -17.94 0.31
CA GLN A 101 2.27 -19.07 0.66
C GLN A 101 1.69 -19.78 -0.57
N SER A 102 1.48 -19.03 -1.65
CA SER A 102 1.06 -19.56 -2.96
C SER A 102 2.21 -20.15 -3.79
N GLY A 103 3.42 -20.26 -3.22
CA GLY A 103 4.58 -20.89 -3.88
C GLY A 103 5.37 -19.99 -4.84
N ILE A 104 5.05 -18.69 -4.94
CA ILE A 104 5.74 -17.78 -5.86
C ILE A 104 7.18 -17.52 -5.38
N SER A 105 8.19 -17.82 -6.20
CA SER A 105 9.61 -17.72 -5.83
C SER A 105 10.04 -16.29 -5.49
N TRP A 106 11.10 -16.15 -4.67
CA TRP A 106 11.71 -14.84 -4.39
C TRP A 106 12.25 -14.16 -5.64
N ALA A 107 12.70 -14.95 -6.62
CA ALA A 107 13.15 -14.44 -7.90
C ALA A 107 11.99 -13.80 -8.68
N HIS A 108 10.84 -14.47 -8.74
CA HIS A 108 9.65 -13.91 -9.37
C HIS A 108 9.16 -12.65 -8.65
N ILE A 109 9.04 -12.69 -7.32
CA ILE A 109 8.63 -11.52 -6.51
C ILE A 109 9.58 -10.34 -6.74
N GLY A 110 10.89 -10.58 -6.72
CA GLY A 110 11.89 -9.54 -6.98
C GLY A 110 11.69 -8.90 -8.35
N ARG A 111 11.59 -9.72 -9.41
CA ARG A 111 11.33 -9.22 -10.78
C ARG A 111 10.06 -8.39 -10.86
N THR A 112 8.96 -8.84 -10.26
CA THR A 112 7.68 -8.10 -10.24
C THR A 112 7.79 -6.76 -9.49
N LEU A 113 8.59 -6.70 -8.42
CA LEU A 113 8.81 -5.47 -7.64
C LEU A 113 9.94 -4.59 -8.22
N GLY A 114 10.58 -4.98 -9.32
CA GLY A 114 11.69 -4.24 -9.93
C GLY A 114 12.98 -4.26 -9.12
N VAL A 115 13.20 -5.30 -8.29
CA VAL A 115 14.40 -5.46 -7.45
C VAL A 115 15.05 -6.83 -7.67
N THR A 116 16.29 -6.99 -7.21
CA THR A 116 16.95 -8.31 -7.27
C THR A 116 16.29 -9.30 -6.32
N ARG A 117 16.45 -10.60 -6.59
CA ARG A 117 16.03 -11.69 -5.69
C ARG A 117 16.54 -11.49 -4.26
N GLN A 118 17.82 -11.15 -4.11
CA GLN A 118 18.46 -10.94 -2.81
C GLN A 118 17.82 -9.74 -2.09
N ALA A 119 17.62 -8.61 -2.78
CA ALA A 119 16.99 -7.43 -2.17
C ALA A 119 15.55 -7.70 -1.72
N ALA A 120 14.77 -8.48 -2.50
CA ALA A 120 13.44 -8.91 -2.09
C ALA A 120 13.50 -9.79 -0.83
N TRP A 121 14.39 -10.80 -0.82
CA TRP A 121 14.55 -11.67 0.33
C TRP A 121 14.96 -10.92 1.59
N GLU A 122 15.99 -10.06 1.52
CA GLU A 122 16.48 -9.27 2.65
C GLU A 122 15.40 -8.36 3.24
N ARG A 123 14.56 -7.77 2.37
CA ARG A 123 13.47 -6.89 2.77
C ARG A 123 12.33 -7.64 3.44
N PHE A 124 11.90 -8.77 2.87
CA PHE A 124 10.63 -9.39 3.25
C PHE A 124 10.79 -10.63 4.14
N ALA A 125 11.82 -11.46 3.95
CA ALA A 125 11.91 -12.78 4.59
C ALA A 125 11.90 -12.73 6.13
N LYS A 126 12.51 -11.71 6.74
CA LYS A 126 12.61 -11.59 8.21
C LYS A 126 11.27 -11.40 8.92
N ARG A 127 10.21 -11.01 8.20
CA ARG A 127 8.88 -10.71 8.76
C ARG A 127 7.81 -11.69 8.30
N LEU A 128 8.17 -12.72 7.54
CA LEU A 128 7.24 -13.76 7.10
C LEU A 128 7.38 -15.00 8.00
N PRO A 129 6.27 -15.71 8.30
CA PRO A 129 6.36 -17.04 8.89
C PRO A 129 7.17 -17.96 7.97
N ASP A 130 7.80 -18.98 8.54
CA ASP A 130 8.73 -19.88 7.86
C ASP A 130 7.96 -20.73 6.81
N VAL A 131 7.80 -20.18 5.60
CA VAL A 131 7.17 -20.85 4.47
C VAL A 131 8.29 -21.51 3.66
N PRO A 132 8.32 -22.85 3.55
CA PRO A 132 9.35 -23.57 2.82
C PRO A 132 9.54 -22.96 1.43
N ALA A 133 10.78 -22.65 1.09
CA ALA A 133 11.12 -22.12 -0.21
C ALA A 133 10.84 -23.19 -1.28
N ALA A 134 9.71 -23.05 -1.99
CA ALA A 134 9.60 -23.56 -3.34
C ALA A 134 10.57 -22.75 -4.23
N ASP A 135 11.86 -23.00 -4.08
CA ASP A 135 12.89 -22.56 -5.02
C ASP A 135 13.10 -23.67 -6.03
N GLN A 136 12.28 -23.65 -7.08
CA GLN A 136 12.56 -24.38 -8.31
C GLN A 136 12.21 -23.48 -9.49
N ASP A 137 13.09 -22.54 -9.79
CA ASP A 137 13.22 -22.02 -11.16
C ASP A 137 14.34 -22.85 -11.81
N VAL A 138 13.96 -23.92 -12.52
CA VAL A 138 14.86 -24.69 -13.39
C VAL A 138 15.36 -23.73 -14.46
N ALA A 139 16.67 -23.56 -14.57
CA ALA A 139 17.27 -22.80 -15.66
C ALA A 139 16.87 -23.45 -16.99
N GLU A 140 16.34 -22.66 -17.90
CA GLU A 140 16.06 -23.03 -19.28
C GLU A 140 17.39 -23.35 -19.96
N GLU A 141 17.70 -24.64 -20.05
CA GLU A 141 18.84 -25.20 -20.75
C GLU A 141 18.58 -25.05 -22.25
N VAL A 142 19.02 -23.92 -22.84
CA VAL A 142 19.12 -23.79 -24.29
C VAL A 142 20.33 -24.61 -24.74
N VAL A 143 20.06 -25.88 -25.01
CA VAL A 143 20.93 -26.74 -25.82
C VAL A 143 20.85 -26.23 -27.26
N THR A 144 21.91 -25.58 -27.72
CA THR A 144 22.27 -25.57 -29.14
C THR A 144 23.59 -26.31 -29.28
N GLU A 145 23.48 -27.61 -29.56
CA GLU A 145 24.55 -28.45 -30.09
C GLU A 145 24.64 -28.27 -31.61
N GLN A 146 25.90 -28.27 -32.09
CA GLN A 146 26.42 -28.37 -33.46
C GLN A 146 26.59 -27.09 -34.28
#